data_AF-A0A8T5E8W6-F1
#
_entry.id   AF-A0A8T5E8W6-F1
#
_cell.length_a   1.000
_cell.length_b   1.000
_cell.length_c   1.000
_cell.angle_alpha   90.00
_cell.angle_beta   90.00
_cell.angle_gamma   90.00
#
_symmetry.space_group_name_H-M   'P 1'
#
loop_
_entity.id
_entity.type
_entity.pdbx_description
1 polymer ?
#
loop_
_entity_poly.entity_id
_entity_poly.type
_entity_poly.pdbx_seq_one_letter_code
_entity_poly.pdbx_strand_id
1 'polypeptide(L)'
;MTTKRRSRLELIYDILLSIQNKGGTIKPTHLMYKSNLSHKLLNNYLDELIGKELVLIQEIEHRKKKTASKIIVLTDKGSGFLAEFRRMREFTNAFGL
;
A
#
# COMPACT_ATOMS: atom_id res chain seq x y z
N MET A 1 5.47 -21.20 17.44
CA MET A 1 4.61 -20.01 17.19
C MET A 1 3.94 -20.20 15.85
N THR A 2 2.64 -20.51 15.81
CA THR A 2 1.89 -20.68 14.57
C THR A 2 1.82 -19.33 13.85
N THR A 3 2.45 -19.21 12.69
CA THR A 3 2.37 -18.01 11.86
C THR A 3 0.96 -17.89 11.31
N LYS A 4 0.09 -17.14 12.01
CA LYS A 4 -1.25 -16.81 11.52
C LYS A 4 -1.09 -16.14 10.15
N ARG A 5 -1.72 -16.72 9.11
CA ARG A 5 -1.69 -16.11 7.78
C ARG A 5 -2.31 -14.71 7.88
N ARG A 6 -1.62 -13.72 7.34
CA ARG A 6 -2.15 -12.35 7.22
C ARG A 6 -3.48 -12.40 6.46
N SER A 7 -4.51 -11.82 7.06
CA SER A 7 -5.79 -11.61 6.43
C SER A 7 -5.64 -10.67 5.23
N ARG A 8 -6.62 -10.71 4.33
CA ARG A 8 -6.68 -9.82 3.17
C ARG A 8 -6.61 -8.34 3.58
N LEU A 9 -7.29 -7.96 4.65
CA LEU A 9 -7.30 -6.58 5.15
C LEU A 9 -5.94 -6.16 5.71
N GLU A 10 -5.25 -7.06 6.42
CA GLU A 10 -3.87 -6.79 6.89
C GLU A 10 -2.91 -6.60 5.72
N LEU A 11 -3.05 -7.38 4.64
CA LEU A 11 -2.23 -7.21 3.44
C LEU A 11 -2.45 -5.85 2.76
N ILE A 12 -3.72 -5.44 2.62
CA ILE A 12 -4.08 -4.12 2.10
C ILE A 12 -3.48 -3.01 2.99
N TYR A 13 -3.64 -3.13 4.30
CA TYR A 13 -3.08 -2.20 5.28
C TYR A 13 -1.55 -2.12 5.17
N ASP A 14 -0.85 -3.25 5.11
CA ASP A 14 0.61 -3.33 4.99
C ASP A 14 1.12 -2.63 3.72
N ILE A 15 0.43 -2.81 2.58
CA ILE A 15 0.79 -2.17 1.31
C ILE A 15 0.63 -0.65 1.42
N LEU A 16 -0.53 -0.18 1.86
CA LEU A 16 -0.81 1.25 1.99
C LEU A 16 0.13 1.92 3.01
N LEU A 17 0.40 1.24 4.13
CA LEU A 17 1.34 1.70 5.15
C LEU A 17 2.76 1.80 4.61
N SER A 18 3.18 0.85 3.77
CA SER A 18 4.50 0.89 3.12
C SER A 18 4.68 2.09 2.20
N ILE A 19 3.61 2.51 1.51
CA ILE A 19 3.59 3.72 0.68
C ILE A 19 3.61 4.97 1.59
N GLN A 20 2.77 5.02 2.62
CA GLN A 20 2.72 6.13 3.58
C GLN A 20 4.09 6.39 4.23
N ASN A 21 4.77 5.33 4.68
CA ASN A 21 6.09 5.39 5.32
C ASN A 21 7.20 5.92 4.38
N LYS A 22 6.95 6.01 3.07
CA LYS A 22 7.85 6.65 2.08
C LYS A 22 7.46 8.08 1.74
N GLY A 23 6.63 8.72 2.55
CA GLY A 23 6.13 10.07 2.31
C GLY A 23 4.97 10.10 1.33
N GLY A 24 4.17 9.03 1.28
CA GLY A 24 2.99 8.93 0.43
C GLY A 24 3.30 8.62 -1.04
N THR A 25 4.57 8.49 -1.43
CA THR A 25 4.96 8.10 -2.80
C THR A 25 6.04 7.03 -2.80
N ILE A 26 5.94 6.05 -3.70
CA ILE A 26 6.93 4.97 -3.80
C ILE A 26 7.06 4.47 -5.24
N LYS A 27 8.27 4.07 -5.65
CA LYS A 27 8.47 3.37 -6.92
C LYS A 27 7.89 1.95 -6.83
N PRO A 28 7.24 1.42 -7.88
CA PRO A 28 6.74 0.04 -7.90
C PRO A 28 7.80 -0.99 -7.51
N THR A 29 9.04 -0.82 -8.01
CA THR A 29 10.17 -1.70 -7.67
C THR A 29 10.50 -1.66 -6.18
N HIS A 30 10.54 -0.47 -5.56
CA HIS A 30 10.78 -0.35 -4.12
C HIS A 30 9.64 -0.95 -3.29
N LEU A 31 8.39 -0.86 -3.76
CA LEU A 31 7.26 -1.48 -3.09
C LEU A 31 7.34 -3.01 -3.16
N MET A 32 7.69 -3.57 -4.32
CA MET A 32 7.91 -5.01 -4.51
C MET A 32 8.97 -5.56 -3.55
N TYR A 33 10.13 -4.91 -3.46
CA TYR A 33 11.20 -5.34 -2.55
C TYR A 33 10.85 -5.19 -1.06
N LYS A 34 9.88 -4.34 -0.71
CA LYS A 34 9.46 -4.11 0.68
C LYS A 34 8.24 -4.92 1.09
N SER A 35 7.38 -5.26 0.14
CA SER A 35 6.25 -6.12 0.41
C SER A 35 6.76 -7.53 0.61
N ASN A 36 6.50 -8.14 1.76
CA ASN A 36 6.73 -9.58 1.98
C ASN A 36 5.67 -10.41 1.21
N LEU A 37 5.50 -10.12 -0.08
CA LEU A 37 4.49 -10.64 -1.00
C LEU A 37 5.17 -11.03 -2.32
N SER A 38 4.65 -12.06 -2.99
CA SER A 38 5.07 -12.35 -4.35
C SER A 38 4.65 -11.23 -5.30
N HIS A 39 5.41 -11.01 -6.38
CA HIS A 39 5.12 -9.94 -7.35
C HIS A 39 3.69 -10.05 -7.91
N LYS A 40 3.25 -11.27 -8.23
CA LYS A 40 1.89 -11.53 -8.75
C LYS A 40 0.82 -11.11 -7.75
N LEU A 41 0.99 -11.47 -6.48
CA LEU A 41 0.01 -11.13 -5.45
C LEU A 41 -0.02 -9.63 -5.16
N LEU A 42 1.15 -8.99 -5.10
CA LEU A 42 1.22 -7.54 -4.93
C LEU A 42 0.52 -6.81 -6.09
N ASN A 43 0.78 -7.20 -7.33
CA ASN A 43 0.16 -6.56 -8.50
C ASN A 43 -1.37 -6.68 -8.47
N ASN A 44 -1.91 -7.86 -8.14
CA ASN A 44 -3.36 -8.03 -7.98
C ASN A 44 -3.96 -7.07 -6.94
N TYR A 45 -3.28 -6.90 -5.79
CA TYR A 45 -3.72 -5.93 -4.79
C TYR A 45 -3.57 -4.50 -5.28
N LEU A 46 -2.48 -4.15 -5.96
CA LEU A 46 -2.30 -2.80 -6.51
C LEU A 46 -3.40 -2.44 -7.51
N ASP A 47 -3.75 -3.35 -8.42
CA ASP A 47 -4.83 -3.15 -9.38
C ASP A 47 -6.16 -2.88 -8.67
N GLU A 48 -6.44 -3.62 -7.59
CA GLU A 48 -7.62 -3.39 -6.76
C GLU A 48 -7.57 -2.03 -6.03
N LEU A 49 -6.43 -1.68 -5.44
CA LEU A 49 -6.25 -0.41 -4.72
C LEU A 49 -6.38 0.79 -5.66
N ILE A 50 -5.92 0.66 -6.91
CA ILE A 50 -6.10 1.65 -7.97
C ILE A 50 -7.58 1.73 -8.35
N GLY A 51 -8.25 0.59 -8.60
CA GLY A 51 -9.68 0.55 -8.92
C GLY A 51 -10.57 1.10 -7.80
N LYS A 52 -10.11 1.07 -6.55
CA LYS A 52 -10.77 1.68 -5.38
C LYS A 52 -10.32 3.12 -5.10
N GLU A 53 -9.40 3.67 -5.89
CA GLU A 53 -8.83 5.02 -5.73
C GLU A 53 -8.11 5.23 -4.39
N LEU A 54 -7.61 4.15 -3.77
CA LEU A 54 -6.80 4.23 -2.55
C LEU A 54 -5.33 4.59 -2.87
N VAL A 55 -4.90 4.26 -4.08
CA VAL A 55 -3.63 4.68 -4.66
C VAL A 55 -3.85 5.09 -6.11
N LEU A 56 -2.90 5.83 -6.68
CA LEU A 56 -2.88 6.15 -8.10
C LEU A 56 -1.46 6.03 -8.65
N ILE A 57 -1.34 5.90 -9.97
CA ILE A 57 -0.05 5.87 -10.66
C ILE A 57 0.19 7.24 -11.31
N GLN A 58 1.35 7.83 -11.06
CA GLN A 58 1.82 9.02 -11.77
C GLN A 58 3.09 8.71 -12.54
N GLU A 59 3.24 9.35 -13.69
CA GLU A 59 4.47 9.32 -14.48
C GLU A 59 5.31 10.55 -14.15
N ILE A 60 6.56 10.32 -13.75
CA ILE A 60 7.54 11.38 -13.54
C ILE A 60 8.48 11.40 -14.73
N GLU A 61 8.51 12.54 -15.41
CA GLU A 61 9.54 12.84 -16.38
C GLU A 61 10.85 13.20 -15.67
N HIS A 62 11.91 12.49 -16.03
CA HIS A 62 13.23 12.80 -15.52
C HIS A 62 13.98 13.60 -16.59
N ARG A 63 14.38 14.84 -16.28
CA ARG A 63 15.19 15.68 -17.18
C ARG A 63 16.46 14.99 -17.74
N LYS A 64 16.96 13.95 -17.07
CA LYS A 64 18.16 13.18 -17.45
C LYS A 64 17.88 11.79 -18.07
N LYS A 65 16.63 11.29 -18.07
CA LYS A 65 16.29 10.00 -18.70
C LYS A 65 15.25 10.21 -19.77
N LYS A 66 15.47 9.61 -20.95
CA LYS A 66 14.52 9.59 -22.07
C LYS A 66 13.17 8.91 -21.76
N THR A 67 13.04 8.22 -20.63
CA THR A 67 11.87 7.40 -20.30
C THR A 67 11.25 7.86 -18.99
N ALA A 68 9.94 8.14 -19.03
CA ALA A 68 9.14 8.45 -17.85
C ALA A 68 9.18 7.27 -16.85
N SER A 69 9.24 7.59 -15.56
CA SER A 69 9.22 6.58 -14.49
C SER A 69 7.89 6.62 -13.75
N LYS A 70 7.28 5.45 -13.56
CA LYS A 70 6.04 5.33 -12.79
C LYS A 70 6.31 5.39 -11.29
N ILE A 71 5.49 6.12 -10.57
CA ILE A 71 5.39 6.10 -9.11
C ILE A 71 3.97 5.80 -8.67
N ILE A 72 3.85 5.15 -7.52
CA ILE A 72 2.60 4.91 -6.84
C ILE A 72 2.44 6.01 -5.80
N VAL A 73 1.29 6.66 -5.78
CA VAL A 73 0.94 7.74 -4.86
C VAL A 73 -0.24 7.31 -4.02
N LEU A 74 -0.13 7.49 -2.71
CA LEU A 74 -1.23 7.31 -1.77
C LEU A 74 -2.20 8.48 -1.93
N THR A 75 -3.48 8.19 -2.09
CA THR A 75 -4.52 9.23 -2.19
C THR A 75 -5.00 9.66 -0.79
N ASP A 76 -5.78 10.73 -0.72
CA ASP A 76 -6.45 11.13 0.52
C ASP A 76 -7.42 10.03 1.01
N LYS A 77 -8.12 9.37 0.07
CA LYS A 77 -8.98 8.22 0.35
C LYS A 77 -8.20 7.05 0.93
N GLY A 78 -7.02 6.75 0.39
CA GLY A 78 -6.10 5.74 0.92
C GLY A 78 -5.59 6.07 2.32
N SER A 79 -5.27 7.35 2.56
CA SER A 79 -4.86 7.84 3.88
C SER A 79 -6.01 7.76 4.90
N GLY A 80 -7.23 8.08 4.47
CA GLY A 80 -8.45 7.91 5.28
C GLY A 80 -8.69 6.46 5.66
N PHE A 81 -8.55 5.53 4.70
CA PHE A 81 -8.64 4.10 4.98
C PHE A 81 -7.63 3.65 6.05
N LEU A 82 -6.36 4.09 5.97
CA LEU A 82 -5.35 3.77 6.97
C LEU A 82 -5.74 4.27 8.37
N ALA A 83 -6.31 5.48 8.46
CA ALA A 83 -6.75 6.06 9.73
C ALA A 83 -7.92 5.26 10.33
N GLU A 84 -8.93 4.91 9.53
CA GLU A 84 -10.05 4.07 10.00
C GLU A 84 -9.59 2.68 10.43
N PHE A 85 -8.69 2.07 9.66
CA PHE A 85 -8.17 0.75 10.00
C PHE A 85 -7.39 0.76 11.33
N ARG A 86 -6.62 1.82 11.61
CA ARG A 86 -5.95 2.01 12.90
C ARG A 86 -6.94 2.12 14.05
N ARG A 87 -7.97 2.96 13.90
CA ARG A 87 -9.06 3.09 14.90
C ARG A 87 -9.74 1.74 15.18
N MET A 88 -10.07 1.00 14.13
CA MET A 88 -10.67 -0.33 14.25
C MET A 88 -9.75 -1.28 15.02
N ARG A 89 -8.45 -1.30 14.71
CA ARG A 89 -7.48 -2.16 15.39
C ARG A 89 -7.30 -1.80 16.86
N GLU A 90 -7.24 -0.50 17.17
CA GLU A 90 -7.20 -0.01 18.54
C GLU A 90 -8.44 -0.42 19.33
N PHE A 91 -9.63 -0.29 18.72
CA PHE A 91 -10.87 -0.76 19.31
C PHE A 91 -10.85 -2.28 19.57
N THR A 92 -10.55 -3.09 18.56
CA THR A 92 -10.45 -4.55 18.69
C THR A 92 -9.48 -4.95 19.81
N ASN A 93 -8.31 -4.31 19.87
CA ASN A 93 -7.32 -4.56 20.92
C ASN A 93 -7.83 -4.17 22.32
N ALA A 94 -8.54 -3.03 22.45
CA ALA A 94 -9.08 -2.56 23.72
C ALA A 94 -10.13 -3.50 24.31
N PHE A 95 -10.85 -4.24 23.46
CA PHE A 95 -11.88 -5.20 23.87
C PHE A 95 -11.44 -6.67 23.76
N GLY A 96 -10.18 -6.94 23.39
CA GLY A 96 -9.62 -8.30 23.32
C GLY A 96 -10.25 -9.20 22.26
N LEU A 97 -10.75 -8.62 21.17
CA LEU A 97 -11.42 -9.33 20.06
C LEU A 97 -10.45 -9.83 18.97
#